data_AF-U9VWU4-F1
#
_entry.id   AF-U9VWU4-F1
#
_cell.length_a   1.000
_cell.length_b   1.000
_cell.length_c   1.000
_cell.angle_alpha   90.00
_cell.angle_beta   90.00
_cell.angle_gamma   90.00
#
_symmetry.space_group_name_H-M   'P 1'
#
loop_
_entity.id
_entity.type
_entity.pdbx_description
1 polymer ?
#
loop_
_entity_poly.entity_id
_entity_poly.type
_entity_poly.pdbx_seq_one_letter_code
_entity_poly.pdbx_strand_id
1 'polypeptide(L)'
;MKYTQNVWGEAQRRKYKQAIDNCLLQIKADPSPRSRTETAIPGYYRRHLGKGCKHYVFYKLTNTEILVVRLLYDRMDFGQHL
;
A
#
# COMPACT_ATOMS: atom_id res chain seq x y z
N MET A 1 1.96 24.89 23.68
CA MET A 1 3.01 24.08 23.01
C MET A 1 2.54 23.72 21.60
N LYS A 2 2.79 24.57 20.61
CA LYS A 2 2.42 24.38 19.18
C LYS A 2 3.63 24.75 18.33
N TYR A 3 4.60 23.85 18.16
CA TYR A 3 5.69 24.09 17.20
C TYR A 3 6.26 22.80 16.58
N THR A 4 6.08 21.63 17.20
CA THR A 4 6.59 20.35 16.68
C THR A 4 5.59 19.51 15.86
N GLN A 5 4.30 19.86 15.82
CA GLN A 5 3.28 19.04 15.13
C GLN A 5 3.20 19.29 13.62
N ASN A 6 3.43 20.51 13.12
CA ASN A 6 3.30 20.79 11.68
C ASN A 6 4.49 20.26 10.85
N VAL A 7 5.72 20.41 11.34
CA VAL A 7 6.92 20.02 10.58
C VAL A 7 7.10 18.50 10.55
N TRP A 8 6.80 17.80 11.66
CA TRP A 8 6.79 16.33 11.68
C TRP A 8 5.60 15.76 10.89
N GLY A 9 4.42 16.39 10.95
CA GLY A 9 3.25 15.98 10.17
C GLY A 9 3.49 16.03 8.67
N GLU A 10 4.09 17.11 8.15
CA GLU A 10 4.40 17.25 6.72
C GLU A 10 5.53 16.32 6.26
N ALA A 11 6.62 16.20 7.03
CA ALA A 11 7.72 15.30 6.67
C ALA A 11 7.26 13.84 6.66
N GLN A 12 6.42 13.43 7.61
CA GLN A 12 5.85 12.09 7.70
C GLN A 12 4.81 11.85 6.61
N ARG A 13 3.98 12.84 6.28
CA ARG A 13 3.05 12.80 5.14
C ARG A 13 3.78 12.68 3.80
N ARG A 14 4.88 13.41 3.62
CA ARG A 14 5.73 13.33 2.43
C ARG A 14 6.40 11.97 2.30
N LYS A 15 6.96 11.43 3.38
CA LYS A 15 7.52 10.07 3.41
C LYS A 15 6.45 9.02 3.08
N TYR A 16 5.25 9.17 3.63
CA TYR A 16 4.13 8.28 3.34
C TYR A 16 3.69 8.34 1.86
N LYS A 17 3.53 9.55 1.32
CA LYS A 17 3.20 9.74 -0.10
C LYS A 17 4.27 9.15 -1.01
N GLN A 18 5.54 9.40 -0.70
CA GLN A 18 6.65 8.85 -1.47
C GLN A 18 6.72 7.31 -1.40
N ALA A 19 6.41 6.72 -0.26
CA ALA A 19 6.31 5.26 -0.13
C ALA A 19 5.18 4.69 -1.01
N ILE A 20 4.03 5.37 -1.06
CA ILE A 20 2.93 5.02 -1.96
C ILE A 20 3.35 5.13 -3.42
N ASP A 21 3.87 6.29 -3.82
CA ASP A 21 4.30 6.53 -5.21
C ASP A 21 5.32 5.47 -5.66
N ASN A 22 6.33 5.19 -4.83
CA ASN A 22 7.33 4.16 -5.12
C ASN A 22 6.72 2.75 -5.23
N CYS A 23 5.75 2.41 -4.38
CA CYS A 23 5.07 1.13 -4.44
C CYS A 23 4.22 1.00 -5.70
N LEU A 24 3.48 2.06 -6.08
CA LEU A 24 2.70 2.08 -7.31
C LEU A 24 3.58 1.96 -8.55
N LEU A 25 4.75 2.62 -8.58
CA LEU A 25 5.73 2.46 -9.65
C LEU A 25 6.25 1.02 -9.74
N GLN A 26 6.50 0.36 -8.60
CA GLN A 26 6.91 -1.05 -8.59
C GLN A 26 5.79 -1.98 -9.07
N ILE A 27 4.54 -1.71 -8.69
CA ILE A 27 3.36 -2.46 -9.17
C ILE A 27 3.18 -2.27 -10.68
N LYS A 28 3.38 -1.05 -11.19
CA LYS A 28 3.32 -0.76 -12.62
C LYS A 28 4.42 -1.49 -13.40
N ALA A 29 5.62 -1.57 -12.84
CA ALA A 29 6.76 -2.25 -13.48
C ALA A 29 6.60 -3.78 -13.46
N ASP A 30 6.15 -4.34 -12.33
CA ASP A 30 5.85 -5.75 -12.18
C ASP A 30 4.60 -5.95 -11.30
N PRO A 31 3.43 -6.20 -11.92
CA PRO A 31 2.19 -6.42 -11.21
C PRO A 31 2.10 -7.80 -10.56
N SER A 32 3.04 -8.69 -10.87
CA SER A 32 3.01 -10.08 -10.40
C SER A 32 3.18 -10.15 -8.89
N PRO A 33 2.47 -11.05 -8.18
CA PRO A 33 2.66 -11.25 -6.75
C PRO A 33 4.06 -11.76 -6.43
N ARG A 34 4.68 -11.22 -5.37
CA ARG A 34 6.02 -11.62 -4.91
C ARG A 34 5.99 -12.74 -3.87
N SER A 35 4.81 -13.07 -3.35
CA SER A 35 4.62 -14.19 -2.43
C SER A 35 3.20 -14.72 -2.47
N ARG A 36 3.00 -15.96 -1.98
CA ARG A 36 1.65 -16.56 -1.82
C ARG A 36 0.77 -15.76 -0.85
N THR A 37 1.37 -15.07 0.11
CA THR A 37 0.65 -14.22 1.07
C THR A 37 0.12 -12.94 0.42
N GLU A 38 0.65 -12.54 -0.75
CA GLU A 38 0.13 -11.44 -1.56
C GLU A 38 -1.11 -11.85 -2.38
N THR A 39 -1.39 -13.15 -2.54
CA THR A 39 -2.51 -13.71 -3.33
C THR A 39 -3.57 -14.39 -2.46
N ALA A 40 -3.75 -13.96 -1.21
CA ALA A 40 -4.65 -14.62 -0.27
C ALA A 40 -6.12 -14.67 -0.74
N ILE A 41 -6.50 -13.78 -1.66
CA ILE A 41 -7.85 -13.68 -2.22
C ILE A 41 -7.74 -13.77 -3.75
N PRO A 42 -8.42 -14.72 -4.41
CA PRO A 42 -8.35 -14.86 -5.86
C PRO A 42 -8.72 -13.57 -6.60
N GLY A 43 -7.88 -13.15 -7.55
CA GLY A 43 -8.07 -11.92 -8.33
C GLY A 43 -7.69 -10.63 -7.60
N TYR A 44 -7.31 -10.71 -6.33
CA TYR A 44 -6.81 -9.58 -5.55
C TYR A 44 -5.38 -9.82 -5.09
N TYR A 45 -4.61 -8.75 -5.14
CA TYR A 45 -3.21 -8.71 -4.77
C TYR A 45 -3.02 -7.66 -3.69
N ARG A 46 -2.07 -7.90 -2.79
CA ARG A 46 -1.61 -6.89 -1.84
C ARG A 46 -0.11 -6.70 -1.88
N ARG A 47 0.37 -5.47 -1.70
CA ARG A 47 1.80 -5.15 -1.63
C ARG A 47 2.11 -4.24 -0.46
N HIS A 48 3.12 -4.58 0.33
CA HIS A 48 3.54 -3.78 1.48
C HIS A 48 4.29 -2.51 1.02
N LEU A 49 4.00 -1.38 1.66
CA LEU A 49 4.56 -0.06 1.33
C LEU A 49 6.04 0.15 1.75
N GLY A 50 6.76 -0.93 2.06
CA GLY A 50 8.18 -0.90 2.42
C GLY A 50 8.49 -0.74 3.90
N LYS A 51 9.77 -0.81 4.27
CA LYS A 51 10.23 -0.77 5.67
C LYS A 51 9.90 0.58 6.32
N GLY A 52 9.26 0.56 7.48
CA GLY A 52 8.85 1.76 8.23
C GLY A 52 7.44 2.27 7.89
N CYS A 53 6.78 1.72 6.85
CA CYS A 53 5.39 2.01 6.56
C CYS A 53 4.55 0.76 6.79
N LYS A 54 3.66 0.78 7.78
CA LYS A 54 2.80 -0.34 8.14
C LYS A 54 1.51 -0.36 7.31
N HIS A 55 1.61 -0.21 5.99
CA HIS A 55 0.44 -0.16 5.12
C HIS A 55 0.60 -1.08 3.92
N TYR A 56 -0.52 -1.61 3.43
CA TYR A 56 -0.62 -2.41 2.21
C TYR A 56 -1.47 -1.70 1.17
N VAL A 57 -1.02 -1.77 -0.08
CA VAL A 57 -1.81 -1.45 -1.26
C VAL A 57 -2.53 -2.72 -1.69
N PHE A 58 -3.86 -2.70 -1.70
CA PHE A 58 -4.69 -3.74 -2.31
C PHE A 58 -5.04 -3.33 -3.73
N TYR A 59 -4.81 -4.21 -4.69
CA TYR A 59 -5.10 -3.97 -6.09
C TYR A 59 -5.58 -5.23 -6.77
N LYS A 60 -6.24 -5.08 -7.91
CA LYS A 60 -6.55 -6.19 -8.81
C LYS A 60 -5.98 -5.90 -10.19
N LEU A 61 -5.63 -6.97 -10.89
CA LEU A 61 -5.23 -6.89 -12.28
C LEU A 61 -6.46 -7.15 -13.14
N THR A 62 -6.72 -6.23 -14.07
CA THR A 62 -7.64 -6.49 -15.18
C THR A 62 -6.80 -6.82 -16.41
N ASN A 63 -7.45 -7.17 -17.53
CA ASN A 63 -6.73 -7.47 -18.76
C ASN A 63 -5.94 -6.26 -19.30
N THR A 64 -6.28 -5.04 -18.89
CA THR A 64 -5.73 -3.80 -19.46
C THR A 64 -5.11 -2.87 -18.44
N GLU A 65 -5.44 -3.02 -17.16
CA GLU A 65 -5.16 -2.02 -16.13
C GLU A 65 -4.91 -2.64 -14.75
N ILE A 66 -4.33 -1.82 -13.87
CA ILE A 66 -4.15 -2.12 -12.45
C ILE A 66 -5.10 -1.25 -11.66
N LEU A 67 -6.11 -1.85 -11.02
CA LEU A 67 -7.05 -1.11 -10.18
C LEU A 67 -6.62 -1.18 -8.73
N VAL A 68 -6.26 -0.04 -8.14
CA VAL A 68 -6.00 0.08 -6.70
C VAL A 68 -7.33 0.16 -5.96
N VAL A 69 -7.61 -0.85 -5.15
CA VAL A 69 -8.90 -1.02 -4.46
C VAL A 69 -8.89 -0.32 -3.11
N ARG A 70 -7.84 -0.52 -2.29
CA ARG A 70 -7.71 0.11 -0.96
C ARG A 70 -6.26 0.26 -0.51
N LEU A 71 -6.03 1.19 0.42
CA LEU A 71 -4.81 1.33 1.20
C LEU A 71 -5.16 1.03 2.68
N LEU A 72 -4.66 -0.08 3.23
CA LEU A 72 -4.98 -0.51 4.60
C LEU A 72 -3.75 -0.55 5.50
N TYR A 73 -3.93 -0.28 6.79
CA TYR A 73 -2.88 -0.40 7.80
C TYR A 73 -2.67 -1.87 8.22
N ASP A 74 -1.44 -2.26 8.52
CA ASP A 74 -0.96 -3.62 8.82
C ASP A 74 -1.65 -4.26 10.04
N ARG A 75 -2.14 -3.44 10.98
CA ARG A 75 -2.92 -3.92 12.14
C ARG A 75 -4.43 -4.03 11.90
N MET A 76 -4.91 -3.76 10.69
CA MET A 76 -6.32 -3.95 10.38
C MET A 76 -6.53 -5.42 9.99
N ASP A 77 -7.23 -6.14 10.86
CA ASP A 77 -7.50 -7.57 10.71
C ASP A 77 -8.21 -7.83 9.37
N PHE A 78 -7.50 -8.47 8.43
CA PHE A 78 -7.92 -8.66 7.04
C PHE A 78 -9.16 -9.58 6.90
N GLY A 79 -9.64 -10.17 8.00
CA GLY A 79 -10.71 -11.17 8.01
C GLY A 79 -12.15 -10.64 8.02
N GLN A 80 -12.39 -9.33 8.15
CA GLN A 80 -13.75 -8.82 8.40
C GLN A 80 -14.31 -7.79 7.41
N HIS A 81 -13.59 -7.40 6.34
CA HIS A 81 -14.12 -6.40 5.41
C HIS A 81 -13.53 -6.53 3.99
N LEU A 82 -13.82 -7.65 3.34
CA LEU A 82 -13.74 -7.80 1.89
C LEU A 82 -15.09 -8.32 1.37
#